data_AF-A0A841UNA4-F1
#
_entry.id   AF-A0A841UNA4-F1
#
_cell.length_a   1.000
_cell.length_b   1.000
_cell.length_c   1.000
_cell.angle_alpha   90.00
_cell.angle_beta   90.00
_cell.angle_gamma   90.00
#
_symmetry.space_group_name_H-M   'P 1'
#
loop_
_entity.id
_entity.type
_entity.pdbx_description
1 polymer ?
#
loop_
_entity_poly.entity_id
_entity_poly.type
_entity_poly.pdbx_seq_one_letter_code
_entity_poly.pdbx_strand_id
1 'polypeptide(L)' 'LEGKLEGKLEGKLEGKLESVPRLLALGLTVEQIAQALDLTVEKVREIPETH' A
#
# COMPACT_ATOMS: atom_id res chain seq x y z
N LEU A 1 -10.74 12.62 -21.73
CA LEU A 1 -9.51 11.78 -21.60
C LEU A 1 -9.07 11.63 -20.14
N GLU A 2 -9.60 12.46 -19.22
CA GLU A 2 -9.23 12.47 -17.79
C GLU A 2 -9.55 11.18 -17.04
N GLY A 3 -10.72 10.57 -17.24
CA GLY A 3 -11.12 9.37 -16.46
C GLY A 3 -10.24 8.12 -16.63
N LYS A 4 -9.39 8.02 -17.66
CA LYS A 4 -8.43 6.90 -17.81
C LYS A 4 -7.13 7.12 -17.05
N LEU A 5 -6.76 8.37 -16.77
CA LEU A 5 -5.55 8.71 -16.01
C LEU A 5 -5.83 8.57 -14.51
N GLU A 6 -6.98 9.05 -14.06
CA GLU A 6 -7.43 8.93 -12.67
C GLU A 6 -7.55 7.47 -12.24
N GLY A 7 -8.26 6.63 -13.01
CA GLY A 7 -8.41 5.21 -12.68
C GLY A 7 -7.10 4.41 -12.66
N LYS A 8 -6.08 4.81 -13.42
CA LYS A 8 -4.75 4.18 -13.37
C LYS A 8 -3.97 4.56 -12.11
N LEU A 9 -4.13 5.79 -11.64
CA LEU A 9 -3.47 6.26 -10.41
C LEU A 9 -4.14 5.64 -9.18
N GLU A 10 -5.46 5.60 -9.16
CA GLU A 10 -6.24 4.94 -8.10
C GLU A 10 -5.93 3.45 -8.01
N GLY A 11 -5.98 2.72 -9.13
CA GLY A 11 -5.69 1.29 -9.13
C GLY A 11 -4.24 0.95 -8.72
N LYS A 12 -3.27 1.82 -9.05
CA LYS A 12 -1.89 1.65 -8.59
C LYS A 12 -1.77 1.87 -7.07
N LEU A 13 -2.52 2.82 -6.52
CA LEU A 13 -2.54 3.05 -5.07
C LEU A 13 -3.23 1.90 -4.34
N GLU A 14 -4.41 1.47 -4.80
CA GLU A 14 -5.15 0.34 -4.22
C GLU A 14 -4.33 -0.94 -4.22
N GLY A 15 -3.70 -1.31 -5.34
CA GLY A 15 -2.88 -2.53 -5.40
C GLY A 15 -1.66 -2.51 -4.46
N LYS A 16 -1.09 -1.34 -4.18
CA LYS A 16 -0.05 -1.18 -3.16
C LYS A 16 -0.61 -1.43 -1.77
N LEU A 17 -1.76 -0.81 -1.44
CA LEU A 17 -2.40 -0.94 -0.13
C LEU A 17 -2.85 -2.39 0.15
N GLU A 18 -3.40 -3.09 -0.85
CA GLU A 18 -3.79 -4.50 -0.73
C GLU A 18 -2.61 -5.44 -0.44
N SER A 19 -1.39 -5.04 -0.79
CA SER A 19 -0.19 -5.85 -0.53
C SER A 19 0.33 -5.70 0.90
N VAL A 20 -0.04 -4.62 1.61
CA VAL A 20 0.48 -4.29 2.95
C VAL A 20 0.23 -5.40 3.99
N PRO A 21 -0.99 -5.96 4.15
CA PRO A 21 -1.24 -6.96 5.19
C PRO A 21 -0.38 -8.22 5.01
N ARG A 22 -0.17 -8.65 3.76
CA ARG A 22 0.69 -9.80 3.44
C ARG A 22 2.15 -9.52 3.82
N LEU A 23 2.65 -8.32 3.56
CA LEU A 23 4.03 -7.96 3.89
C LEU A 23 4.25 -7.88 5.41
N LEU A 24 3.26 -7.37 6.15
CA LEU A 24 3.28 -7.41 7.62
C LEU A 24 3.30 -8.85 8.14
N ALA A 25 2.47 -9.73 7.58
CA ALA A 25 2.45 -11.16 7.94
C ALA A 25 3.76 -11.90 7.61
N LEU A 26 4.55 -11.40 6.66
CA LEU A 26 5.91 -11.88 6.35
C LEU A 26 6.98 -11.31 7.29
N GLY A 27 6.60 -10.48 8.26
CA GLY A 27 7.48 -9.91 9.28
C GLY A 27 8.22 -8.65 8.86
N LEU A 28 7.83 -7.99 7.75
CA LEU A 28 8.40 -6.70 7.37
C LEU A 28 7.88 -5.60 8.30
N THR A 29 8.73 -4.61 8.58
CA THR A 29 8.30 -3.44 9.37
C THR A 29 7.51 -2.46 8.51
N VAL A 30 6.69 -1.65 9.17
CA VAL A 30 5.92 -0.56 8.55
C VAL A 30 6.82 0.36 7.71
N GLU A 31 8.02 0.70 8.20
CA GLU A 31 8.98 1.56 7.50
C GLU A 31 9.54 0.90 6.23
N GLN A 32 9.83 -0.40 6.29
CA GLN A 32 10.29 -1.17 5.13
C GLN A 32 9.21 -1.26 4.06
N ILE A 33 7.96 -1.47 4.47
CA ILE A 33 6.81 -1.55 3.56
C ILE A 33 6.55 -0.19 2.92
N ALA A 34 6.58 0.90 3.70
CA ALA A 34 6.42 2.26 3.22
C ALA A 34 7.48 2.59 2.15
N GLN A 35 8.74 2.24 2.40
CA GLN A 35 9.81 2.42 1.43
C GLN A 35 9.62 1.56 0.19
N ALA A 36 9.32 0.27 0.34
CA ALA A 36 9.19 -0.67 -0.78
C ALA A 36 8.01 -0.35 -1.71
N LEU A 37 6.94 0.24 -1.16
CA LEU A 37 5.72 0.55 -1.90
C LEU A 37 5.62 2.02 -2.30
N ASP A 38 6.63 2.87 -2.04
CA ASP A 38 6.53 4.32 -2.17
C ASP A 38 5.24 4.86 -1.53
N LEU A 39 5.01 4.47 -0.27
CA LEU A 39 3.90 4.94 0.56
C LEU A 39 4.44 5.72 1.76
N THR A 40 3.59 6.51 2.40
CA THR A 40 3.93 7.10 3.69
C THR A 40 3.74 6.06 4.79
N VAL A 41 4.55 6.18 5.85
CA VAL A 41 4.43 5.32 7.04
C VAL A 41 3.02 5.39 7.64
N GLU A 42 2.40 6.58 7.65
CA GLU A 42 1.02 6.78 8.10
C GLU A 42 0.05 5.90 7.32
N LYS A 43 0.17 5.87 5.99
CA LYS A 43 -0.72 5.09 5.13
C LYS A 43 -0.61 3.59 5.37
N VAL A 44 0.60 3.12 5.66
CA VAL A 44 0.84 1.71 6.01
C VAL A 44 0.29 1.39 7.41
N ARG A 45 0.37 2.32 8.37
CA ARG A 45 -0.19 2.15 9.73
C ARG A 45 -1.71 2.12 9.78
N GLU A 46 -2.39 2.76 8.83
CA GLU A 46 -3.86 2.69 8.72
C GLU A 46 -4.36 1.28 8.37
N ILE A 47 -3.48 0.43 7.80
CA ILE A 47 -3.84 -0.90 7.34
C ILE A 47 -3.57 -1.93 8.45
N PRO A 48 -4.60 -2.62 8.94
CA PRO A 48 -4.43 -3.64 9.97
C PRO A 48 -3.73 -4.89 9.40
N GLU A 49 -2.97 -5.55 10.26
CA GLU A 49 -2.49 -6.91 9.99
C GLU A 49 -3.69 -7.85 9.86
N THR A 50 -3.81 -8.52 8.72
CA THR A 50 -4.81 -9.59 8.58
C THR A 50 -4.23 -10.83 9.25
N HIS A 51 -4.87 -11.27 10.34
CA HIS A 51 -4.53 -12.52 11.05
C HIS A 51 -4.85 -13.76 10.20
#